data_AF-A0A4Q3TIT3-F1
#
_entry.id   AF-A0A4Q3TIT3-F1
#
_cell.length_a   1.000
_cell.length_b   1.000
_cell.length_c   1.000
_cell.angle_alpha   90.00
_cell.angle_beta   90.00
_cell.angle_gamma   90.00
#
_symmetry.space_group_name_H-M   'P 1'
#
loop_
_entity.id
_entity.type
_entity.pdbx_description
1 polymer ?
#
loop_
_entity_poly.entity_id
_entity_poly.type
_entity_poly.pdbx_seq_one_letter_code
_entity_poly.pdbx_strand_id
1 'polypeptide(L)'
;TDILLIEPDHRDPELYLANTFGYRQRRQLAEHAYQQTRAMLRSRRTHLSAKLSRHGISLRADVLQEPRRHLVAPAQSHTRIGRAIASLQEVMDDLGQVIQPAGA
;
A
#
# COMPACT_ATOMS: atom_id res chain seq x y z
N THR A 1 -19.42 -19.97 -9.95
CA THR A 1 -18.18 -19.75 -9.17
C THR A 1 -17.33 -18.73 -9.88
N ASP A 2 -16.92 -17.66 -9.19
CA ASP A 2 -15.97 -16.67 -9.72
C ASP A 2 -14.60 -16.88 -9.06
N ILE A 3 -13.51 -16.70 -9.82
CA ILE A 3 -12.14 -16.72 -9.30
C ILE A 3 -11.55 -15.32 -9.46
N LEU A 4 -11.04 -14.76 -8.37
CA LEU A 4 -10.32 -13.50 -8.35
C LEU A 4 -8.87 -13.76 -7.96
N LEU A 5 -7.94 -13.46 -8.87
CA LEU A 5 -6.50 -13.56 -8.63
C LEU A 5 -5.94 -12.16 -8.35
N ILE A 6 -5.19 -12.04 -7.25
CA ILE A 6 -4.45 -10.84 -6.88
C ILE A 6 -2.98 -11.23 -6.94
N GLU A 7 -2.29 -10.70 -7.94
CA GLU A 7 -0.87 -10.92 -8.14
C GLU A 7 -0.10 -9.62 -7.89
N PRO A 8 1.06 -9.71 -7.25
CA PRO A 8 1.98 -8.59 -7.22
C PRO A 8 2.40 -8.18 -8.63
N ASP A 9 2.75 -6.90 -8.81
CA ASP A 9 3.37 -6.47 -10.06
C ASP A 9 4.75 -7.12 -10.20
N HIS A 10 4.95 -7.91 -11.27
CA HIS A 10 6.23 -8.56 -11.56
C HIS A 10 7.36 -7.57 -11.85
N ARG A 11 7.07 -6.27 -11.97
CA ARG A 11 8.07 -5.21 -12.14
C ARG A 11 8.40 -4.50 -10.83
N ASP A 12 7.77 -4.90 -9.74
CA ASP A 12 7.94 -4.28 -8.44
C ASP A 12 9.31 -4.62 -7.81
N PRO A 13 10.26 -3.67 -7.78
CA PRO A 13 11.61 -3.93 -7.31
C PRO A 13 11.67 -4.27 -5.81
N GLU A 14 10.69 -3.85 -5.00
CA GLU A 14 10.69 -4.15 -3.57
C GLU A 14 10.51 -5.65 -3.30
N LEU A 15 9.79 -6.36 -4.17
CA LEU A 15 9.64 -7.82 -4.07
C LEU A 15 10.93 -8.56 -4.39
N TYR A 16 11.78 -8.01 -5.26
CA TYR A 16 13.07 -8.62 -5.65
C TYR A 16 14.20 -8.30 -4.67
N LEU A 17 14.12 -7.16 -3.97
CA LEU A 17 15.16 -6.69 -3.06
C LEU A 17 14.92 -7.10 -1.60
N ALA A 18 13.72 -7.57 -1.27
CA ALA A 18 13.42 -8.07 0.07
C ALA A 18 14.03 -9.46 0.27
N ASN A 19 15.04 -9.56 1.14
CA ASN A 19 15.51 -10.84 1.65
C ASN A 19 14.40 -11.42 2.56
N THR A 20 13.57 -12.34 2.03
CA THR A 20 12.34 -12.85 2.67
C THR A 20 12.57 -13.50 4.04
N PHE A 21 13.83 -13.83 4.37
CA PHE A 21 14.22 -14.51 5.60
C PHE A 21 14.45 -13.56 6.80
N GLY A 22 14.55 -12.25 6.59
CA GLY A 22 14.73 -11.27 7.67
C GLY A 22 13.42 -10.78 8.29
N TYR A 23 13.27 -10.77 9.63
CA TYR A 23 12.04 -10.31 10.32
C TYR A 23 11.67 -8.85 10.02
N ARG A 24 12.63 -7.91 10.05
CA ARG A 24 12.38 -6.49 9.73
C ARG A 24 11.94 -6.32 8.27
N GLN A 25 12.55 -7.09 7.38
CA GLN A 25 12.30 -7.06 5.95
C GLN A 25 10.93 -7.65 5.59
N ARG A 26 10.47 -8.70 6.30
CA ARG A 26 9.10 -9.23 6.18
C ARG A 26 8.02 -8.21 6.54
N ARG A 27 8.24 -7.39 7.57
CA ARG A 27 7.27 -6.35 7.95
C ARG A 27 7.16 -5.27 6.88
N GLN A 28 8.28 -4.83 6.32
CA GLN A 28 8.30 -3.86 5.23
C GLN A 28 7.66 -4.43 3.96
N LEU A 29 7.97 -5.69 3.62
CA LEU A 29 7.36 -6.37 2.48
C LEU A 29 5.83 -6.50 2.62
N ALA A 30 5.35 -6.83 3.82
CA ALA A 30 3.92 -6.91 4.09
C ALA A 30 3.23 -5.54 4.02
N GLU A 31 3.88 -4.48 4.50
CA GLU A 31 3.41 -3.11 4.36
C GLU A 31 3.25 -2.73 2.88
N HIS A 32 4.28 -2.98 2.08
CA HIS A 32 4.26 -2.68 0.65
C HIS A 32 3.16 -3.43 -0.10
N ALA A 33 3.08 -4.74 0.10
CA ALA A 33 2.02 -5.57 -0.48
C ALA A 33 0.62 -5.10 -0.07
N TYR A 34 0.46 -4.65 1.17
CA TYR A 34 -0.79 -4.08 1.67
C TYR A 34 -1.16 -2.79 0.92
N GLN A 35 -0.22 -1.85 0.77
CA GLN A 35 -0.48 -0.60 0.06
C GLN A 35 -0.78 -0.81 -1.42
N GLN A 36 -0.01 -1.67 -2.11
CA GLN A 36 -0.30 -2.02 -3.50
C GLN A 36 -1.70 -2.65 -3.66
N THR A 37 -2.05 -3.59 -2.78
CA THR A 37 -3.37 -4.23 -2.83
C THR A 37 -4.48 -3.20 -2.63
N ARG A 38 -4.34 -2.25 -1.68
CA ARG A 38 -5.30 -1.15 -1.51
C ARG A 38 -5.44 -0.28 -2.75
N ALA A 39 -4.31 0.08 -3.38
CA ALA A 39 -4.30 0.87 -4.61
C ALA A 39 -5.01 0.14 -5.77
N MET A 40 -4.72 -1.15 -5.96
CA MET A 40 -5.38 -2.00 -6.96
C MET A 40 -6.89 -2.14 -6.71
N LEU A 41 -7.30 -2.39 -5.46
CA LEU A 41 -8.71 -2.50 -5.09
C LEU A 41 -9.44 -1.18 -5.33
N ARG A 42 -8.80 -0.04 -5.04
CA ARG A 42 -9.34 1.31 -5.28
C ARG A 42 -9.47 1.62 -6.77
N SER A 43 -8.45 1.34 -7.58
CA SER A 43 -8.48 1.62 -9.03
C SER A 43 -9.49 0.75 -9.77
N ARG A 44 -9.75 -0.47 -9.30
CA ARG A 44 -10.70 -1.43 -9.91
C ARG A 44 -12.03 -1.53 -9.15
N ARG A 45 -12.33 -0.57 -8.26
CA ARG A 45 -13.45 -0.64 -7.30
C ARG A 45 -14.78 -1.01 -7.95
N THR A 46 -15.16 -0.34 -9.04
CA THR A 46 -16.47 -0.54 -9.68
C THR A 46 -16.64 -1.98 -10.16
N HIS A 47 -15.66 -2.49 -10.92
CA HIS A 47 -15.69 -3.84 -11.45
C HIS A 47 -15.60 -4.92 -10.35
N LEU A 48 -14.71 -4.74 -9.37
CA LEU A 48 -14.56 -5.68 -8.27
C LEU A 48 -15.79 -5.71 -7.36
N SER A 49 -16.41 -4.56 -7.08
CA SER A 49 -17.63 -4.51 -6.26
C SER A 49 -18.78 -5.28 -6.91
N ALA A 50 -18.93 -5.18 -8.25
CA ALA A 50 -19.96 -5.92 -8.98
C ALA A 50 -19.73 -7.44 -8.94
N LYS A 51 -18.48 -7.91 -9.00
CA LYS A 51 -18.18 -9.35 -8.86
C LYS A 51 -18.35 -9.85 -7.43
N LEU A 52 -17.78 -9.13 -6.46
CA LEU A 52 -17.77 -9.53 -5.05
C LEU A 52 -19.18 -9.53 -4.43
N SER A 53 -20.04 -8.58 -4.82
CA SER A 53 -21.41 -8.48 -4.30
C SER A 53 -22.28 -9.69 -4.66
N ARG A 54 -22.03 -10.36 -5.78
CA ARG A 54 -22.69 -11.62 -6.15
C ARG A 54 -22.44 -12.74 -5.13
N HIS A 55 -21.38 -12.62 -4.34
CA HIS A 55 -20.98 -13.55 -3.28
C HIS A 55 -21.16 -12.97 -1.87
N GLY A 56 -21.89 -11.86 -1.72
CA GLY A 56 -22.11 -11.22 -0.42
C GLY A 56 -20.89 -10.50 0.17
N ILE A 57 -19.84 -10.28 -0.62
CA ILE A 57 -18.62 -9.59 -0.17
C ILE A 57 -18.68 -8.13 -0.60
N SER A 58 -18.36 -7.22 0.32
CA SER A 58 -18.30 -5.77 0.05
C SER A 58 -16.88 -5.22 0.27
N LEU A 59 -16.50 -4.24 -0.55
CA LEU A 59 -15.26 -3.49 -0.35
C LEU A 59 -15.48 -2.41 0.72
N ARG A 60 -14.57 -2.37 1.70
CA ARG A 60 -14.54 -1.33 2.74
C ARG A 60 -14.00 -0.01 2.19
N ALA A 61 -14.90 0.83 1.71
CA ALA A 61 -14.56 2.10 1.05
C ALA A 61 -13.79 3.06 1.98
N ASP A 62 -14.15 3.08 3.26
CA ASP A 62 -13.47 3.81 4.32
C ASP A 62 -11.98 3.43 4.38
N VAL A 63 -11.68 2.13 4.45
CA VAL A 63 -10.30 1.64 4.51
C VAL A 63 -9.56 1.85 3.20
N LEU A 64 -10.22 1.83 2.05
CA LEU A 64 -9.56 2.05 0.76
C LEU A 64 -9.22 3.53 0.50
N GLN A 65 -9.95 4.46 1.11
CA GLN A 65 -9.74 5.90 0.92
C GLN A 65 -8.89 6.57 2.01
N GLU A 66 -8.62 5.90 3.12
CA GLU A 66 -7.81 6.44 4.23
C GLU A 66 -6.32 6.57 3.84
N PRO A 67 -5.77 7.78 3.60
CA PRO A 67 -4.43 7.92 3.02
C PRO A 67 -3.31 7.42 3.94
N ARG A 68 -3.49 7.59 5.26
CA ARG A 68 -2.49 7.30 6.30
C ARG A 68 -2.62 5.91 6.91
N ARG A 69 -3.34 5.01 6.24
CA ARG A 69 -3.57 3.66 6.76
C ARG A 69 -2.38 2.77 6.48
N HIS A 70 -1.58 2.48 7.51
CA HIS A 70 -0.45 1.56 7.46
C HIS A 70 -0.74 0.26 8.22
N LEU A 71 -0.19 -0.87 7.75
CA LEU A 71 -0.27 -2.17 8.40
C LEU A 71 0.77 -2.29 9.52
N VAL A 72 1.93 -1.69 9.34
CA VAL A 72 3.06 -1.71 10.25
C VAL A 72 3.34 -0.30 10.76
N ALA A 73 3.48 -0.16 12.09
CA ALA A 73 3.93 1.10 12.67
C ALA A 73 5.31 1.49 12.11
N PRO A 74 5.52 2.77 11.73
CA PRO A 74 6.80 3.21 11.20
C PRO A 74 7.93 2.88 12.17
N ALA A 75 9.06 2.43 11.62
CA ALA A 75 10.24 2.13 12.42
C ALA A 75 10.70 3.41 13.12
N GLN A 76 10.63 3.44 14.45
CA GLN A 76 11.04 4.61 15.20
C GLN A 76 12.56 4.76 15.12
N SER A 77 13.02 5.91 14.62
CA SER A 77 14.44 6.23 14.68
C SER A 77 14.81 6.75 16.07
N HIS A 78 15.69 6.02 16.74
CA HIS A 78 16.19 6.43 18.05
C HIS A 78 17.22 7.57 17.95
N THR A 79 17.82 7.80 16.78
CA THR A 79 18.82 8.86 16.59
C THR A 79 18.18 10.14 16.07
N ARG A 80 18.77 11.29 16.44
CA ARG A 80 18.29 12.62 15.98
C ARG A 80 18.31 12.73 14.44
N ILE A 81 19.36 12.22 13.82
CA ILE A 81 19.53 12.24 12.36
C ILE A 81 18.46 11.38 11.68
N GLY A 82 18.21 10.16 12.17
CA GLY A 82 17.22 9.31 11.54
C GLY A 82 15.78 9.80 11.75
N ARG A 83 15.49 10.56 12.82
CA ARG A 83 14.20 11.28 12.93
C ARG A 83 14.04 12.38 11.90
N ALA A 84 15.11 13.14 11.62
CA ALA A 84 15.08 14.17 10.58
C ALA A 84 14.88 13.56 9.18
N ILE A 85 15.52 12.41 8.89
CA ILE A 85 15.32 11.68 7.63
C ILE A 85 13.87 11.19 7.50
N ALA A 86 13.31 10.57 8.54
CA ALA A 86 11.93 10.08 8.52
C ALA A 86 10.92 11.23 8.29
N SER A 87 11.12 12.38 8.95
CA SER A 87 10.28 13.56 8.75
C SER A 87 10.38 14.13 7.34
N LEU A 88 11.56 14.11 6.71
CA LEU A 88 11.73 14.54 5.33
C LEU A 88 11.01 13.60 4.35
N GLN A 89 11.09 12.29 4.57
CA GLN A 89 10.38 11.28 3.76
C GLN A 89 8.86 11.48 3.84
N GLU A 90 8.32 11.68 5.04
CA GLU A 90 6.89 11.95 5.25
C GLU A 90 6.43 13.21 4.50
N VAL A 91 7.21 14.30 4.57
CA VAL A 91 6.92 15.54 3.84
C VAL A 91 6.98 15.34 2.32
N MET A 92 7.95 14.54 1.82
CA MET A 92 8.06 14.22 0.40
C MET A 92 6.88 13.36 -0.10
N ASP A 93 6.44 12.39 0.70
CA ASP A 93 5.28 11.55 0.39
C ASP A 93 3.99 12.36 0.37
N ASP A 94 3.78 13.25 1.35
CA ASP A 94 2.65 14.17 1.39
C ASP A 94 2.64 15.09 0.16
N LEU A 95 3.80 15.63 -0.24
CA LEU A 95 3.95 16.42 -1.47
C LEU A 95 3.63 15.61 -2.73
N GLY A 96 4.10 14.36 -2.81
CA GLY A 96 3.81 13.46 -3.93
C GLY A 96 2.31 13.18 -4.07
N GLN A 97 1.60 13.01 -2.96
CA GLN A 97 0.15 12.84 -2.95
C GLN A 97 -0.61 14.11 -3.38
N VAL A 98 -0.12 15.29 -3.00
CA VAL A 98 -0.75 16.57 -3.35
C VAL A 98 -0.52 16.94 -4.82
N ILE A 99 0.64 16.59 -5.38
CA ILE A 99 1.01 16.93 -6.77
C ILE A 99 0.34 15.99 -7.79
N GLN A 100 -0.16 14.81 -7.38
CA GLN A 100 -1.07 14.01 -8.20
C GLN A 100 -2.54 14.35 -7.90
N PRO A 101 -3.04 15.48 -8.44
CA PRO A 101 -3.92 15.38 -9.61
C PRO A 101 -3.82 16.58 -10.58
N ALA A 102 -3.24 16.39 -11.76
CA ALA A 102 -3.56 17.11 -13.00
C ALA A 102 -2.76 16.50 -14.16
N GLY A 103 -3.34 15.48 -14.80
CA GLY A 103 -2.74 14.82 -15.96
C GLY A 103 -3.80 13.99 -16.67
N ALA A 104 -4.81 14.69 -17.18
CA ALA A 104 -5.64 14.24 -18.30
C ALA A 104 -4.99 14.73 -19.60
#